data_AF-A0A964PEY4-F1
#
_entry.id   AF-A0A964PEY4-F1
#
_cell.length_a   1.000
_cell.length_b   1.000
_cell.length_c   1.000
_cell.angle_alpha   90.00
_cell.angle_beta   90.00
_cell.angle_gamma   90.00
#
_symmetry.space_group_name_H-M   'P 1'
#
loop_
_entity.id
_entity.type
_entity.pdbx_description
1 polymer ?
#
loop_
_entity_poly.entity_id
_entity_poly.type
_entity_poly.pdbx_seq_one_letter_code
_entity_poly.pdbx_strand_id
1 'polypeptide(L)'
;MSWTPPARARIQVRVDRLAHGNPGDYRNLTAGIAELRIPVGPGYRVYYTQRGKALIVLLAGVDKSTQQRDIRRALDLAQRL
;
A
#
# COMPACT_ATOMS: atom_id res chain seq x y z
N MET A 1 4.47 17.95 -0.78
CA MET A 1 4.48 16.65 -0.08
C MET A 1 5.72 16.58 0.81
N SER A 2 5.61 17.00 2.08
CA SER A 2 6.74 16.96 3.03
C SER A 2 6.66 15.67 3.85
N TRP A 3 7.53 14.72 3.51
CA TRP A 3 7.73 13.51 4.32
C TRP A 3 8.55 13.89 5.55
N THR A 4 8.07 13.57 6.75
CA THR A 4 8.95 13.64 7.92
C THR A 4 9.86 12.41 7.90
N PRO A 5 11.17 12.54 8.24
CA PRO A 5 12.07 11.39 8.33
C PRO A 5 11.51 10.20 9.15
N PRO A 6 10.77 10.42 10.27
CA PRO A 6 10.10 9.35 11.01
C PRO A 6 9.00 8.62 10.23
N ALA A 7 8.28 9.29 9.32
CA ALA A 7 7.22 8.66 8.54
C ALA A 7 7.77 7.66 7.52
N ARG A 8 8.85 8.01 6.82
CA ARG A 8 9.50 7.14 5.84
C ARG A 8 10.01 5.85 6.49
N ALA A 9 10.68 5.95 7.63
CA ALA A 9 11.19 4.78 8.36
C ALA A 9 10.06 3.82 8.78
N ARG A 10 8.95 4.36 9.29
CA ARG A 10 7.79 3.54 9.71
C ARG A 10 7.10 2.86 8.54
N ILE A 11 7.05 3.49 7.37
CA ILE A 11 6.51 2.88 6.15
C ILE A 11 7.42 1.77 5.66
N GLN A 12 8.73 1.99 5.63
CA GLN A 12 9.70 0.97 5.24
C GLN A 12 9.55 -0.28 6.11
N VAL A 13 9.52 -0.12 7.44
CA VAL A 13 9.31 -1.23 8.39
C VAL A 13 8.01 -2.00 8.08
N ARG A 14 6.94 -1.32 7.66
CA ARG A 14 5.68 -1.98 7.33
C ARG A 14 5.72 -2.73 6.00
N VAL A 15 6.41 -2.18 5.00
CA VAL A 15 6.64 -2.87 3.73
C VAL A 15 7.53 -4.10 3.95
N ASP A 16 8.57 -4.00 4.78
CA ASP A 16 9.45 -5.13 5.11
C ASP A 16 8.65 -6.25 5.80
N ARG A 17 7.81 -5.91 6.79
CA ARG A 17 6.95 -6.90 7.44
C ARG A 17 5.96 -7.55 6.47
N LEU A 18 5.39 -6.77 5.56
CA LEU A 18 4.52 -7.29 4.50
C LEU A 18 5.28 -8.31 3.62
N ALA A 19 6.52 -8.02 3.22
CA ALA A 19 7.35 -8.93 2.44
C ALA A 19 7.66 -10.26 3.19
N HIS A 20 7.69 -10.22 4.52
CA HIS A 20 7.85 -11.41 5.37
C HIS A 20 6.51 -12.08 5.76
N GLY A 21 5.40 -11.71 5.12
CA GLY A 21 4.08 -12.33 5.37
C GLY A 21 3.37 -11.80 6.61
N ASN A 22 3.78 -10.65 7.16
CA ASN A 22 3.15 -10.01 8.32
C ASN A 22 2.62 -8.60 7.98
N PRO A 23 1.51 -8.48 7.22
CA PRO A 23 0.98 -7.18 6.79
C PRO A 23 0.48 -6.31 7.95
N GLY A 24 -0.03 -6.92 9.03
CA GLY A 24 -0.72 -6.19 10.09
C GLY A 24 -2.10 -5.70 9.64
N ASP A 25 -2.36 -4.38 9.67
CA ASP A 25 -3.66 -3.81 9.27
C ASP A 25 -3.72 -3.65 7.75
N TYR A 26 -4.50 -4.50 7.10
CA TYR A 26 -4.77 -4.45 5.68
C TYR A 26 -6.21 -4.86 5.39
N ARG A 27 -6.69 -4.53 4.18
CA ARG A 27 -7.92 -5.12 3.63
C ARG A 27 -7.68 -5.63 2.23
N ASN A 28 -8.35 -6.73 1.90
CA ASN A 28 -8.46 -7.15 0.51
C ASN A 28 -9.43 -6.21 -0.23
N LEU A 29 -9.06 -5.87 -1.45
CA LEU A 29 -9.91 -5.21 -2.43
C LEU A 29 -10.32 -6.23 -3.50
N THR A 30 -10.80 -5.75 -4.64
CA THR A 30 -11.11 -6.58 -5.80
C THR A 30 -9.85 -6.90 -6.62
N ALA A 31 -9.97 -7.85 -7.55
CA ALA A 31 -8.93 -8.20 -8.53
C ALA A 31 -7.57 -8.58 -7.93
N GLY A 32 -7.55 -9.20 -6.74
CA GLY A 32 -6.32 -9.65 -6.09
C GLY A 32 -5.43 -8.50 -5.58
N ILE A 33 -6.00 -7.30 -5.39
CA ILE A 33 -5.32 -6.16 -4.79
C ILE A 33 -5.63 -6.10 -3.30
N ALA A 34 -4.66 -5.70 -2.50
CA ALA A 34 -4.83 -5.37 -1.09
C ALA A 34 -4.38 -3.94 -0.80
N GLU A 35 -5.02 -3.33 0.19
CA GLU A 35 -4.67 -2.02 0.74
C GLU A 35 -4.07 -2.23 2.14
N LEU A 36 -2.77 -2.02 2.28
CA LEU A 36 -2.07 -1.94 3.55
C LEU A 36 -2.29 -0.56 4.18
N ARG A 37 -2.69 -0.53 5.45
CA ARG A 37 -3.00 0.70 6.18
C ARG A 37 -1.92 1.00 7.20
N ILE A 38 -1.31 2.19 7.07
CA ILE A 38 -0.19 2.59 7.92
C ILE A 38 -0.61 3.88 8.66
N PRO A 39 -1.02 3.78 9.94
CA PRO A 39 -1.53 4.91 10.72
C PRO A 39 -0.38 5.78 11.25
N VAL A 40 0.36 6.40 10.33
CA VAL A 40 1.50 7.29 10.62
C VAL A 40 1.27 8.60 9.89
N GLY A 41 1.43 9.72 10.59
CA GLY A 41 1.18 11.04 10.04
C GLY A 41 -0.24 11.14 9.44
N PRO A 42 -0.39 11.54 8.17
CA PRO A 42 -1.69 11.71 7.51
C PRO A 42 -2.45 10.39 7.25
N GLY A 43 -1.82 9.23 7.47
CA GLY A 43 -2.43 7.93 7.28
C GLY A 43 -2.16 7.36 5.89
N TYR A 44 -0.96 6.80 5.72
CA TYR A 44 -0.52 6.22 4.45
C TYR A 44 -1.26 4.94 4.08
N ARG A 45 -1.37 4.68 2.79
CA ARG A 45 -1.92 3.46 2.19
C ARG A 45 -0.95 2.93 1.15
N VAL A 46 -0.61 1.65 1.22
CA VAL A 46 0.16 0.98 0.17
C VAL A 46 -0.77 -0.01 -0.51
N TYR A 47 -0.92 0.13 -1.83
CA TYR A 47 -1.71 -0.79 -2.63
C TYR A 47 -0.76 -1.78 -3.29
N TYR A 48 -1.04 -3.07 -3.11
CA TYR A 48 -0.15 -4.13 -3.57
C TYR A 48 -0.95 -5.33 -4.07
N THR A 49 -0.30 -6.17 -4.86
CA THR A 49 -0.79 -7.49 -5.26
C THR A 49 0.29 -8.53 -5.04
N GLN A 50 -0.09 -9.80 -5.00
CA GLN A 50 0.83 -10.93 -4.88
C GLN A 50 0.65 -11.86 -6.08
N ARG A 51 1.74 -12.12 -6.81
CA ARG A 51 1.79 -13.05 -7.94
C ARG A 51 2.76 -14.18 -7.61
N GLY A 52 2.22 -15.31 -7.20
CA GLY A 52 3.02 -16.41 -6.65
C GLY A 52 3.80 -15.94 -5.41
N LYS A 53 5.13 -15.94 -5.51
CA LYS A 53 6.04 -15.47 -4.44
C LYS A 53 6.41 -13.99 -4.55
N ALA A 54 6.03 -13.32 -5.64
CA ALA A 54 6.37 -11.92 -5.86
C ALA A 54 5.29 -11.01 -5.24
N LEU A 55 5.71 -10.15 -4.31
CA LEU A 55 4.92 -9.04 -3.81
C LEU A 55 5.18 -7.81 -4.68
N ILE A 56 4.13 -7.23 -5.26
CA ILE A 56 4.24 -6.09 -6.17
C ILE A 56 3.51 -4.89 -5.56
N VAL A 57 4.25 -3.83 -5.26
CA VAL A 57 3.69 -2.55 -4.83
C VAL A 57 3.27 -1.74 -6.05
N LEU A 58 1.99 -1.37 -6.11
CA LEU A 58 1.39 -0.65 -7.23
C LEU A 58 1.48 0.86 -7.02
N LEU A 59 1.10 1.34 -5.84
CA LEU A 59 1.19 2.76 -5.47
C LEU A 59 1.19 2.96 -3.94
N ALA A 60 1.68 4.13 -3.51
CA ALA A 60 1.55 4.61 -2.13
C ALA A 60 0.77 5.94 -2.09
N GLY A 61 -0.34 5.94 -1.36
CA GLY A 61 -1.22 7.10 -1.12
C GLY A 61 -1.09 7.61 0.31
N VAL A 62 -1.50 8.87 0.54
CA VAL A 62 -1.20 9.60 1.79
C VAL A 62 -2.44 10.20 2.45
N ASP A 63 -3.58 10.21 1.76
CA ASP A 63 -4.80 10.85 2.24
C ASP A 63 -6.03 9.97 1.94
N LYS A 64 -6.95 9.90 2.91
CA LYS A 64 -8.25 9.24 2.73
C LYS A 64 -9.09 9.92 1.65
N SER A 65 -8.95 11.24 1.45
CA SER A 65 -9.69 11.98 0.42
C SER A 65 -9.37 11.50 -1.01
N THR A 66 -8.18 10.92 -1.22
CA THR A 66 -7.72 10.41 -2.52
C THR A 66 -7.90 8.91 -2.68
N GLN A 67 -8.34 8.22 -1.63
CA GLN A 67 -8.38 6.76 -1.53
C GLN A 67 -9.10 6.10 -2.71
N GLN A 68 -10.26 6.61 -3.12
CA GLN A 68 -11.02 6.01 -4.22
C GLN A 68 -10.32 6.17 -5.57
N ARG A 69 -9.66 7.31 -5.80
CA ARG A 69 -8.86 7.54 -7.01
C ARG A 69 -7.64 6.62 -7.02
N ASP A 70 -7.00 6.45 -5.87
CA ASP A 70 -5.84 5.60 -5.71
C ASP A 70 -6.22 4.13 -5.93
N ILE A 71 -7.35 3.65 -5.39
CA ILE A 71 -7.88 2.30 -5.67
C ILE A 71 -8.08 2.06 -7.17
N ARG A 72 -8.71 3.01 -7.87
CA ARG A 72 -8.91 2.90 -9.33
C ARG A 72 -7.58 2.82 -10.08
N ARG A 73 -6.59 3.63 -9.67
CA ARG A 73 -5.25 3.60 -10.27
C ARG A 73 -4.51 2.30 -9.98
N ALA A 74 -4.64 1.74 -8.77
CA ALA A 74 -4.09 0.44 -8.44
C ALA A 74 -4.68 -0.66 -9.32
N LEU A 75 -6.00 -0.64 -9.54
CA LEU A 75 -6.69 -1.58 -10.43
C LEU A 75 -6.17 -1.51 -11.87
N ASP A 76 -6.01 -0.30 -12.41
CA ASP A 76 -5.44 -0.10 -13.76
C ASP A 76 -3.98 -0.57 -13.86
N LEU A 77 -3.16 -0.29 -12.84
CA LEU A 77 -1.77 -0.78 -12.81
C LEU A 77 -1.70 -2.30 -12.73
N ALA A 78 -2.56 -2.93 -11.93
CA ALA A 78 -2.58 -4.38 -11.76
C ALA A 78 -2.96 -5.14 -13.04
N GLN A 79 -3.80 -4.53 -13.90
CA GLN A 79 -4.16 -5.09 -15.20
C GLN A 79 -2.99 -5.09 -16.20
N ARG A 80 -1.98 -4.24 -15.97
CA ARG A 80 -0.81 -4.08 -16.84
C ARG A 80 0.43 -4.84 -16.37
N LEU A 81 0.35 -5.46 -15.20
CA LEU A 81 1.38 -6.35 -14.68
C LEU A 81 1.31 -7.69 -15.41
#